data_AF-A0A1C5FN86-F1
#
_entry.id   AF-A0A1C5FN86-F1
#
_cell.length_a   1.000
_cell.length_b   1.000
_cell.length_c   1.000
_cell.angle_alpha   90.00
_cell.angle_beta   90.00
_cell.angle_gamma   90.00
#
_symmetry.space_group_name_H-M   'P 1'
#
loop_
_entity.id
_entity.type
_entity.pdbx_description
1 polymer ?
#
loop_
_entity_poly.entity_id
_entity_poly.type
_entity_poly.pdbx_seq_one_letter_code
_entity_poly.pdbx_strand_id
1 'polypeptide(L)'
;MSAIDRPSGQQTKTDESAFLKACRREPVPHTPVWFMRQAGRSLPEYLKVREGIPMLESCMRPELVTEITLQPVRRHKVDAAIYFSDIVVPLKAIGLDLDIKPGVGPVVADPIRSRADLARLRDLTPDDVSYVTEAIGMLTGELGSTPLIGFAGAPFTLASYLVEGGPSRNHEHTKAMMYGDPALWADLLDRLADITSAFLKVQIEAGAGAVQLFDSWVGALAPADYRRSVLPASAKVFDAVAAYGVPRIHFGVGTGELLGAMGEAGADVVGVDWRVPLDEAARRVG
;
A
#
# COMPACT_ATOMS: atom_id res chain seq x y z
N MET A 1 16.89 -22.34 -7.17
CA MET A 1 17.85 -21.79 -6.19
C MET A 1 17.02 -21.01 -5.18
N SER A 2 17.16 -21.35 -3.89
CA SER A 2 16.33 -20.81 -2.81
C SER A 2 16.53 -19.29 -2.68
N ALA A 3 15.44 -18.53 -2.77
CA ALA A 3 15.41 -17.07 -2.73
C ALA A 3 15.57 -16.47 -1.31
N ILE A 4 16.36 -17.12 -0.44
CA ILE A 4 16.64 -16.60 0.92
C ILE A 4 18.00 -15.88 0.99
N ASP A 5 18.84 -15.97 -0.04
CA ASP A 5 20.07 -15.17 -0.13
C ASP A 5 19.88 -14.00 -1.10
N ARG A 6 19.29 -12.89 -0.63
CA ARG A 6 19.84 -11.59 -1.08
C ARG A 6 21.09 -11.39 -0.23
N PRO A 7 22.30 -11.44 -0.82
CA PRO A 7 23.50 -11.11 -0.06
C PRO A 7 23.30 -9.70 0.50
N SER A 8 23.40 -9.56 1.82
CA SER A 8 23.53 -8.25 2.45
C SER A 8 24.67 -7.50 1.74
N GLY A 9 24.33 -6.49 0.92
CA GLY A 9 25.32 -5.65 0.24
C GLY A 9 25.30 -5.61 -1.30
N GLN A 10 24.30 -6.16 -2.00
CA GLN A 10 24.20 -5.90 -3.44
C GLN A 10 23.56 -4.54 -3.71
N GLN A 11 24.41 -3.52 -3.77
CA GLN A 11 24.00 -2.13 -3.98
C GLN A 11 23.26 -2.01 -5.32
N THR A 12 21.97 -1.69 -5.29
CA THR A 12 21.19 -1.52 -6.54
C THR A 12 21.50 -0.18 -7.19
N LYS A 13 21.18 -0.02 -8.49
CA LYS A 13 21.34 1.26 -9.20
C LYS A 13 20.59 2.43 -8.52
N THR A 14 19.61 2.14 -7.67
CA THR A 14 18.75 3.14 -7.03
C THR A 14 19.13 3.42 -5.58
N ASP A 15 20.05 2.66 -4.97
CA ASP A 15 20.41 2.80 -3.55
C ASP A 15 20.96 4.19 -3.22
N GLU A 16 21.67 4.81 -4.17
CA GLU A 16 22.20 6.18 -4.06
C GLU A 16 21.20 7.27 -4.49
N SER A 17 19.96 6.91 -4.82
CA SER A 17 18.93 7.90 -5.14
C SER A 17 18.61 8.79 -3.94
N ALA A 18 18.31 10.07 -4.19
CA ALA A 18 17.96 11.02 -3.13
C ALA A 18 16.80 10.52 -2.27
N PHE A 19 15.80 9.86 -2.87
CA PHE A 19 14.66 9.29 -2.16
C PHE A 19 15.08 8.20 -1.16
N LEU A 20 15.79 7.15 -1.58
CA LEU A 20 16.15 6.07 -0.66
C LEU A 20 17.14 6.53 0.42
N LYS A 21 18.06 7.44 0.09
CA LYS A 21 18.96 8.07 1.08
C LYS A 21 18.17 8.86 2.13
N ALA A 22 17.18 9.66 1.71
CA ALA A 22 16.32 10.39 2.64
C ALA A 22 15.52 9.44 3.54
N CYS A 23 14.98 8.34 3.01
CA CYS A 23 14.31 7.32 3.83
C CYS A 23 15.23 6.72 4.91
N ARG A 24 16.53 6.58 4.60
CA ARG A 24 17.55 6.11 5.55
C ARG A 24 18.15 7.23 6.42
N ARG A 25 17.61 8.45 6.34
CA ARG A 25 18.10 9.65 7.07
C ARG A 25 19.55 10.02 6.74
N GLU A 26 20.00 9.71 5.53
CA GLU A 26 21.32 10.06 5.03
C GLU A 26 21.32 11.48 4.40
N PRO A 27 22.49 12.14 4.30
CA PRO A 27 22.60 13.40 3.56
C PRO A 27 22.20 13.22 2.10
N VAL A 28 21.40 14.17 1.59
CA VAL A 28 20.87 14.19 0.22
C VAL A 28 21.24 15.49 -0.49
N PRO A 29 21.44 15.47 -1.83
CA PRO A 29 21.76 16.68 -2.60
C PRO A 29 20.59 17.67 -2.68
N HIS A 30 19.35 17.18 -2.52
CA HIS A 30 18.11 17.95 -2.48
C HIS A 30 17.04 17.17 -1.72
N THR A 31 15.95 17.83 -1.31
CA THR A 31 14.79 17.14 -0.73
C THR A 31 14.05 16.37 -1.84
N PRO A 32 13.96 15.04 -1.78
CA PRO A 32 13.33 14.24 -2.82
C PRO A 32 11.80 14.46 -2.84
N VAL A 33 11.22 14.52 -4.03
CA VAL A 33 9.78 14.76 -4.23
C VAL A 33 9.18 13.73 -5.18
N TRP A 34 8.05 13.18 -4.76
CA TRP A 34 7.11 12.41 -5.58
C TRP A 34 5.69 12.71 -5.08
N PHE A 35 4.66 12.33 -5.85
CA PHE A 35 3.28 12.61 -5.47
C PHE A 35 2.45 11.33 -5.40
N MET A 36 1.70 11.17 -4.30
CA MET A 36 0.62 10.19 -4.28
C MET A 36 -0.38 10.50 -5.41
N ARG A 37 -0.77 9.47 -6.16
CA ARG A 37 -1.58 9.59 -7.39
C ARG A 37 -0.90 10.38 -8.53
N GLN A 38 0.43 10.41 -8.59
CA GLN A 38 1.17 11.04 -9.71
C GLN A 38 0.81 10.46 -11.08
N ALA A 39 0.53 9.16 -11.15
CA ALA A 39 -0.03 8.50 -12.32
C ALA A 39 -1.56 8.48 -12.19
N GLY A 40 -2.24 9.36 -12.91
CA GLY A 40 -3.69 9.48 -12.76
C GLY A 40 -4.34 10.54 -13.65
N ARG A 41 -5.61 10.81 -13.37
CA ARG A 41 -6.52 11.63 -14.19
C ARG A 41 -6.08 13.09 -14.40
N SER A 42 -5.06 13.57 -13.67
CA SER A 42 -4.43 14.87 -13.92
C SER A 42 -3.60 14.89 -15.21
N LEU A 43 -3.22 13.71 -15.73
CA LEU A 43 -2.41 13.55 -16.94
C LEU A 43 -3.30 13.21 -18.15
N PRO A 44 -3.31 14.02 -19.23
CA PRO A 44 -4.02 13.70 -20.45
C PRO A 44 -3.60 12.37 -21.08
N GLU A 45 -2.31 12.04 -21.03
CA GLU A 45 -1.74 10.79 -21.51
C GLU A 45 -2.26 9.57 -20.73
N TYR A 46 -2.47 9.70 -19.42
CA TYR A 46 -3.12 8.66 -18.60
C TYR A 46 -4.56 8.42 -19.06
N LEU A 47 -5.33 9.51 -19.26
CA LEU A 47 -6.72 9.41 -19.70
C LEU A 47 -6.81 8.69 -21.05
N LYS A 48 -5.90 9.00 -21.98
CA LYS A 48 -5.83 8.38 -23.30
C LYS A 48 -5.56 6.88 -23.24
N VAL A 49 -4.56 6.43 -22.46
CA VAL A 49 -4.21 5.00 -22.40
C VAL A 49 -5.19 4.16 -21.57
N ARG A 50 -6.00 4.80 -20.73
CA ARG A 50 -7.05 4.16 -19.91
C ARG A 50 -8.44 4.18 -20.57
N GLU A 51 -8.59 4.79 -21.73
CA GLU A 51 -9.87 4.91 -22.41
C GLU A 51 -10.47 3.53 -22.70
N GLY A 52 -11.72 3.30 -22.25
CA GLY A 52 -12.42 2.04 -22.44
C GLY A 52 -11.94 0.86 -21.59
N ILE A 53 -10.93 1.05 -20.72
CA ILE A 53 -10.40 -0.02 -19.86
C ILE A 53 -10.88 0.21 -18.41
N PRO A 54 -11.47 -0.77 -17.72
CA PRO A 54 -11.76 -0.72 -16.27
C PRO A 54 -10.50 -0.63 -15.39
N MET A 55 -10.61 -0.04 -14.19
CA MET A 55 -9.43 0.22 -13.32
C MET A 55 -8.69 -1.07 -12.93
N LEU A 56 -9.42 -2.07 -12.42
CA LEU A 56 -8.81 -3.33 -12.01
C LEU A 56 -8.24 -4.11 -13.19
N GLU A 57 -8.90 -4.05 -14.35
CA GLU A 57 -8.37 -4.67 -15.57
C GLU A 57 -7.04 -4.05 -16.01
N SER A 58 -6.88 -2.72 -15.89
CA SER A 58 -5.59 -2.09 -16.16
C SER A 58 -4.49 -2.55 -15.22
N CYS A 59 -4.81 -2.85 -13.96
CA CYS A 59 -3.82 -3.31 -12.99
C CYS A 59 -3.29 -4.72 -13.32
N MET A 60 -3.96 -5.45 -14.21
CA MET A 60 -3.61 -6.81 -14.64
C MET A 60 -2.90 -6.85 -16.02
N ARG A 61 -2.54 -5.68 -16.58
CA ARG A 61 -1.90 -5.55 -17.91
C ARG A 61 -0.49 -4.96 -17.75
N PRO A 62 0.58 -5.78 -17.70
CA PRO A 62 1.94 -5.33 -17.37
C PRO A 62 2.46 -4.16 -18.22
N GLU A 63 2.28 -4.21 -19.55
CA GLU A 63 2.70 -3.13 -20.45
C GLU A 63 1.97 -1.80 -20.14
N LEU A 64 0.67 -1.87 -19.84
CA LEU A 64 -0.13 -0.70 -19.54
C LEU A 64 0.20 -0.11 -18.15
N VAL A 65 0.42 -0.97 -17.16
CA VAL A 65 0.92 -0.58 -15.83
C VAL A 65 2.28 0.12 -15.97
N THR A 66 3.17 -0.45 -16.78
CA THR A 66 4.51 0.08 -17.04
C THR A 66 4.43 1.48 -17.64
N GLU A 67 3.69 1.65 -18.74
CA GLU A 67 3.50 2.94 -19.40
C GLU A 67 2.91 3.98 -18.45
N ILE A 68 1.81 3.65 -17.75
CA ILE A 68 1.14 4.57 -16.82
C ILE A 68 2.07 5.02 -15.70
N THR A 69 2.84 4.10 -15.11
CA THR A 69 3.77 4.40 -14.01
C THR A 69 4.89 5.35 -14.46
N LEU A 70 5.37 5.22 -15.70
CA LEU A 70 6.48 6.01 -16.24
C LEU A 70 6.08 7.43 -16.65
N GLN A 71 4.81 7.67 -17.00
CA GLN A 71 4.31 9.00 -17.42
C GLN A 71 4.72 10.15 -16.48
N PRO A 72 4.41 10.11 -15.16
CA PRO A 72 4.81 11.18 -14.25
C PRO A 72 6.32 11.31 -14.08
N VAL A 73 7.07 10.21 -14.14
CA VAL A 73 8.55 10.25 -14.08
C VAL A 73 9.10 11.00 -15.28
N ARG A 74 8.60 10.68 -16.48
CA ARG A 74 9.00 11.35 -17.73
C ARG A 74 8.63 12.84 -17.71
N ARG A 75 7.42 13.17 -17.24
CA ARG A 75 6.86 14.53 -17.26
C ARG A 75 7.40 15.45 -16.17
N HIS A 76 7.48 14.97 -14.93
CA HIS A 76 7.75 15.78 -13.75
C HIS A 76 9.14 15.57 -13.17
N LYS A 77 9.88 14.54 -13.62
CA LYS A 77 11.22 14.20 -13.11
C LYS A 77 11.24 14.01 -11.58
N VAL A 78 10.20 13.36 -11.06
CA VAL A 78 10.08 12.99 -9.63
C VAL A 78 11.20 12.05 -9.19
N ASP A 79 11.54 12.08 -7.91
CA ASP A 79 12.63 11.30 -7.31
C ASP A 79 12.27 9.85 -7.01
N ALA A 80 11.00 9.48 -7.18
CA ALA A 80 10.53 8.10 -7.07
C ALA A 80 9.31 7.85 -7.96
N ALA A 81 9.22 6.64 -8.50
CA ALA A 81 8.02 6.14 -9.14
C ALA A 81 7.19 5.39 -8.10
N ILE A 82 5.87 5.57 -8.08
CA ILE A 82 4.95 4.71 -7.32
C ILE A 82 4.27 3.78 -8.32
N TYR A 83 4.33 2.47 -8.05
CA TYR A 83 3.71 1.43 -8.87
C TYR A 83 2.24 1.78 -9.15
N PHE A 84 1.79 1.68 -10.41
CA PHE A 84 0.39 1.88 -10.74
C PHE A 84 -0.42 0.61 -10.43
N SER A 85 -1.29 0.68 -9.43
CA SER A 85 -2.19 -0.41 -9.04
C SER A 85 -3.38 0.14 -8.24
N ASP A 86 -4.15 -0.75 -7.61
CA ASP A 86 -5.15 -0.38 -6.59
C ASP A 86 -4.98 -1.26 -5.33
N ILE A 87 -5.31 -0.71 -4.16
CA ILE A 87 -5.16 -1.41 -2.88
C ILE A 87 -6.04 -2.67 -2.77
N VAL A 88 -7.12 -2.78 -3.56
CA VAL A 88 -8.01 -3.95 -3.54
C VAL A 88 -7.59 -5.07 -4.51
N VAL A 89 -6.56 -4.85 -5.33
CA VAL A 89 -6.03 -5.86 -6.27
C VAL A 89 -5.72 -7.20 -5.63
N PRO A 90 -5.01 -7.30 -4.48
CA PRO A 90 -4.76 -8.60 -3.86
C PRO A 90 -6.04 -9.33 -3.44
N LEU A 91 -7.09 -8.61 -3.03
CA LEU A 91 -8.39 -9.20 -2.71
C LEU A 91 -9.11 -9.71 -3.96
N LYS A 92 -9.02 -8.98 -5.08
CA LYS A 92 -9.57 -9.44 -6.37
C LYS A 92 -8.86 -10.71 -6.83
N ALA A 93 -7.53 -10.74 -6.70
CA ALA A 93 -6.67 -11.84 -7.13
C ALA A 93 -6.99 -13.14 -6.38
N ILE A 94 -7.32 -13.07 -5.09
CA ILE A 94 -7.72 -14.27 -4.33
C ILE A 94 -9.19 -14.70 -4.56
N GLY A 95 -9.94 -13.97 -5.39
CA GLY A 95 -11.27 -14.36 -5.87
C GLY A 95 -12.46 -13.67 -5.21
N LEU A 96 -12.27 -12.59 -4.45
CA LEU A 96 -13.41 -11.82 -3.94
C LEU A 96 -14.09 -11.06 -5.07
N ASP A 97 -15.43 -11.05 -5.05
CA ASP A 97 -16.22 -10.25 -5.98
C ASP A 97 -16.25 -8.78 -5.54
N LEU A 98 -15.28 -8.06 -6.07
CA LEU A 98 -15.11 -6.62 -5.89
C LEU A 98 -14.80 -5.94 -7.21
N ASP A 99 -15.29 -4.70 -7.32
CA ASP A 99 -15.10 -3.85 -8.49
C ASP A 99 -14.99 -2.37 -8.09
N ILE A 100 -14.38 -1.56 -8.95
CA ILE A 100 -14.25 -0.11 -8.76
C ILE A 100 -15.25 0.59 -9.69
N LYS A 101 -16.39 0.98 -9.12
CA LYS A 101 -17.44 1.66 -9.87
C LYS A 101 -17.09 3.15 -10.11
N PRO A 102 -17.21 3.66 -11.36
CA PRO A 102 -16.96 5.06 -11.66
C PRO A 102 -17.77 6.01 -10.78
N GLY A 103 -17.11 6.98 -10.15
CA GLY A 103 -17.74 7.96 -9.26
C GLY A 103 -18.15 7.44 -7.87
N VAL A 104 -18.07 6.13 -7.62
CA VAL A 104 -18.42 5.51 -6.34
C VAL A 104 -17.15 5.03 -5.63
N GLY A 105 -16.26 4.31 -6.33
CA GLY A 105 -15.09 3.66 -5.73
C GLY A 105 -15.29 2.14 -5.58
N PRO A 106 -14.51 1.48 -4.72
CA PRO A 106 -14.60 0.03 -4.50
C PRO A 106 -15.96 -0.36 -3.93
N VAL A 107 -16.55 -1.42 -4.49
CA VAL A 107 -17.80 -2.05 -4.04
C VAL A 107 -17.56 -3.55 -3.93
N VAL A 108 -18.07 -4.16 -2.86
CA VAL A 108 -17.94 -5.59 -2.56
C VAL A 108 -19.34 -6.20 -2.63
N ALA A 109 -19.51 -7.25 -3.43
CA ALA A 109 -20.82 -7.87 -3.63
C ALA A 109 -21.36 -8.52 -2.34
N ASP A 110 -20.50 -9.25 -1.64
CA ASP A 110 -20.82 -10.00 -0.43
C ASP A 110 -19.96 -9.52 0.76
N PRO A 111 -20.43 -8.52 1.53
CA PRO A 111 -19.69 -8.00 2.67
C PRO A 111 -19.44 -9.06 3.75
N ILE A 112 -18.33 -8.94 4.47
CA ILE A 112 -18.00 -9.80 5.62
C ILE A 112 -18.92 -9.43 6.80
N ARG A 113 -19.70 -10.40 7.29
CA ARG A 113 -20.62 -10.20 8.43
C ARG A 113 -20.40 -11.20 9.57
N SER A 114 -19.76 -12.33 9.28
CA SER A 114 -19.63 -13.46 10.21
C SER A 114 -18.28 -14.16 10.08
N ARG A 115 -17.96 -15.02 11.05
CA ARG A 115 -16.76 -15.87 11.01
C ARG A 115 -16.72 -16.80 9.79
N ALA A 116 -17.88 -17.27 9.31
CA ALA A 116 -17.95 -18.14 8.14
C ALA A 116 -17.49 -17.42 6.87
N ASP A 117 -17.72 -16.10 6.78
CA ASP A 117 -17.30 -15.30 5.64
C ASP A 117 -15.77 -15.24 5.47
N LEU A 118 -15.01 -15.40 6.56
CA LEU A 118 -13.55 -15.38 6.51
C LEU A 118 -12.97 -16.56 5.70
N ALA A 119 -13.74 -17.62 5.47
CA ALA A 119 -13.31 -18.73 4.62
C ALA A 119 -13.07 -18.32 3.16
N ARG A 120 -13.65 -17.18 2.72
CA ARG A 120 -13.40 -16.61 1.39
C ARG A 120 -12.04 -15.90 1.28
N LEU A 121 -11.43 -15.54 2.41
CA LEU A 121 -10.11 -14.91 2.50
C LEU A 121 -9.03 -16.00 2.56
N ARG A 122 -8.83 -16.70 1.43
CA ARG A 122 -7.71 -17.61 1.25
C ARG A 122 -6.39 -16.86 1.15
N ASP A 123 -5.29 -17.57 1.33
CA ASP A 123 -3.95 -17.02 1.17
C ASP A 123 -3.73 -16.54 -0.27
N LEU A 124 -2.96 -15.45 -0.40
CA LEU A 124 -2.44 -14.96 -1.67
C LEU A 124 -1.13 -15.67 -1.98
N THR A 125 -1.03 -16.22 -3.19
CA THR A 125 0.18 -16.84 -3.72
C THR A 125 0.78 -15.98 -4.82
N PRO A 126 2.10 -16.08 -5.10
CA PRO A 126 2.72 -15.33 -6.18
C PRO A 126 2.05 -15.53 -7.55
N ASP A 127 1.52 -16.72 -7.82
CA ASP A 127 0.86 -17.05 -9.09
C ASP A 127 -0.44 -16.25 -9.31
N ASP A 128 -1.15 -15.92 -8.23
CA ASP A 128 -2.38 -15.09 -8.27
C ASP A 128 -2.13 -13.68 -8.84
N VAL A 129 -0.89 -13.21 -8.76
CA VAL A 129 -0.46 -11.85 -9.11
C VAL A 129 0.81 -11.84 -9.97
N SER A 130 1.02 -12.87 -10.79
CA SER A 130 2.20 -12.99 -11.67
C SER A 130 2.43 -11.77 -12.57
N TYR A 131 1.35 -11.10 -13.00
CA TYR A 131 1.40 -9.84 -13.76
C TYR A 131 2.06 -8.67 -12.99
N VAL A 132 2.05 -8.70 -11.65
CA VAL A 132 2.75 -7.70 -10.81
C VAL A 132 4.25 -7.90 -10.91
N THR A 133 4.72 -9.14 -10.84
CA THR A 133 6.14 -9.48 -11.01
C THR A 133 6.64 -9.03 -12.38
N GLU A 134 5.86 -9.31 -13.44
CA GLU A 134 6.18 -8.91 -14.81
C GLU A 134 6.26 -7.37 -14.95
N ALA A 135 5.24 -6.65 -14.47
CA ALA A 135 5.18 -5.19 -14.55
C ALA A 135 6.34 -4.51 -13.81
N ILE A 136 6.66 -4.98 -12.59
CA ILE A 136 7.77 -4.43 -11.80
C ILE A 136 9.12 -4.76 -12.47
N GLY A 137 9.27 -5.94 -13.07
CA GLY A 137 10.45 -6.29 -13.85
C GLY A 137 10.67 -5.35 -15.04
N MET A 138 9.61 -5.04 -15.80
CA MET A 138 9.66 -4.06 -16.88
C MET A 138 10.03 -2.66 -16.36
N LEU A 139 9.36 -2.21 -15.29
CA LEU A 139 9.58 -0.90 -14.69
C LEU A 139 11.00 -0.70 -14.19
N THR A 140 11.55 -1.66 -13.47
CA THR A 140 12.92 -1.58 -12.93
C THR A 140 13.97 -1.58 -14.04
N GLY A 141 13.65 -2.14 -15.21
CA GLY A 141 14.46 -2.01 -16.43
C GLY A 141 14.43 -0.60 -17.04
N GLU A 142 13.28 0.10 -16.99
CA GLU A 142 13.09 1.41 -17.63
C GLU A 142 13.39 2.62 -16.73
N LEU A 143 13.25 2.49 -15.40
CA LEU A 143 13.34 3.62 -14.46
C LEU A 143 14.77 4.16 -14.23
N GLY A 144 15.80 3.46 -14.70
CA GLY A 144 17.19 3.86 -14.52
C GLY A 144 17.58 3.93 -13.04
N SER A 145 17.93 5.12 -12.56
CA SER A 145 18.28 5.38 -11.15
C SER A 145 17.08 5.81 -10.27
N THR A 146 15.88 5.90 -10.84
CA THR A 146 14.67 6.28 -10.09
C THR A 146 14.13 5.05 -9.35
N PRO A 147 14.04 5.03 -8.02
CA PRO A 147 13.49 3.91 -7.27
C PRO A 147 11.98 3.75 -7.54
N LEU A 148 11.53 2.50 -7.56
CA LEU A 148 10.11 2.14 -7.57
C LEU A 148 9.63 1.88 -6.15
N ILE A 149 8.54 2.54 -5.77
CA ILE A 149 7.78 2.33 -4.54
C ILE A 149 6.66 1.33 -4.87
N GLY A 150 6.70 0.15 -4.27
CA GLY A 150 5.58 -0.78 -4.22
C GLY A 150 4.57 -0.35 -3.15
N PHE A 151 3.36 -0.88 -3.16
CA PHE A 151 2.38 -0.54 -2.12
C PHE A 151 1.30 -1.58 -1.91
N ALA A 152 0.61 -1.45 -0.78
CA ALA A 152 -0.58 -2.22 -0.47
C ALA A 152 -1.55 -1.43 0.44
N GLY A 153 -2.79 -1.89 0.53
CA GLY A 153 -3.74 -1.41 1.53
C GLY A 153 -3.44 -1.96 2.92
N ALA A 154 -3.57 -1.13 3.95
CA ALA A 154 -3.45 -1.57 5.33
C ALA A 154 -4.65 -2.43 5.76
N PRO A 155 -4.47 -3.37 6.70
CA PRO A 155 -5.54 -4.28 7.12
C PRO A 155 -6.83 -3.58 7.55
N PHE A 156 -6.77 -2.49 8.32
CA PHE A 156 -7.97 -1.74 8.74
C PHE A 156 -8.74 -1.17 7.55
N THR A 157 -8.03 -0.52 6.62
CA THR A 157 -8.61 0.06 5.42
C THR A 157 -9.25 -1.01 4.52
N LEU A 158 -8.59 -2.15 4.32
CA LEU A 158 -9.14 -3.27 3.54
C LEU A 158 -10.36 -3.90 4.25
N ALA A 159 -10.28 -4.13 5.56
CA ALA A 159 -11.40 -4.62 6.35
C ALA A 159 -12.61 -3.69 6.26
N SER A 160 -12.37 -2.37 6.30
CA SER A 160 -13.43 -1.38 6.17
C SER A 160 -14.18 -1.53 4.85
N TYR A 161 -13.49 -1.72 3.72
CA TYR A 161 -14.17 -1.99 2.44
C TYR A 161 -14.99 -3.29 2.48
N LEU A 162 -14.40 -4.36 3.02
CA LEU A 162 -15.03 -5.67 3.08
C LEU A 162 -16.24 -5.72 4.01
N VAL A 163 -16.25 -4.95 5.10
CA VAL A 163 -17.34 -4.94 6.08
C VAL A 163 -18.42 -3.92 5.69
N GLU A 164 -18.05 -2.77 5.15
CA GLU A 164 -19.03 -1.77 4.71
C GLU A 164 -19.72 -2.20 3.40
N GLY A 165 -19.02 -2.89 2.51
CA GLY A 165 -19.51 -3.28 1.18
C GLY A 165 -19.37 -2.19 0.12
N GLY A 166 -18.92 -1.00 0.51
CA GLY A 166 -18.77 0.14 -0.37
C GLY A 166 -18.21 1.37 0.35
N PRO A 167 -18.27 2.55 -0.27
CA PRO A 167 -17.82 3.80 0.35
C PRO A 167 -18.61 4.09 1.63
N SER A 168 -17.90 4.36 2.72
CA SER A 168 -18.49 4.72 4.01
C SER A 168 -17.77 5.93 4.57
N ARG A 169 -18.54 6.92 5.04
CA ARG A 169 -17.98 8.12 5.66
C ARG A 169 -17.62 7.90 7.13
N ASN A 170 -18.42 7.10 7.82
CA ASN A 170 -18.37 6.95 9.28
C ASN A 170 -17.81 5.58 9.71
N HIS A 171 -17.77 4.60 8.80
CA HIS A 171 -17.32 3.22 9.04
C HIS A 171 -18.12 2.54 10.17
N GLU A 172 -19.44 2.70 10.15
CA GLU A 172 -20.33 2.27 11.24
C GLU A 172 -20.36 0.75 11.40
N HIS A 173 -20.43 -0.01 10.31
CA HIS A 173 -20.42 -1.47 10.36
C HIS A 173 -19.05 -2.01 10.78
N THR A 174 -17.99 -1.37 10.29
CA THR A 174 -16.61 -1.69 10.64
C THR A 174 -16.39 -1.53 12.15
N LYS A 175 -16.78 -0.37 12.70
CA LYS A 175 -16.68 -0.10 14.14
C LYS A 175 -17.60 -1.00 14.94
N ALA A 176 -18.81 -1.27 14.48
CA ALA A 176 -19.72 -2.19 15.14
C ALA A 176 -19.14 -3.60 15.26
N MET A 177 -18.47 -4.12 14.22
CA MET A 177 -17.75 -5.39 14.29
C MET A 177 -16.55 -5.30 15.24
N MET A 178 -15.71 -4.28 15.10
CA MET A 178 -14.52 -4.07 15.94
C MET A 178 -14.85 -4.04 17.44
N TYR A 179 -15.96 -3.43 17.82
CA TYR A 179 -16.39 -3.36 19.23
C TYR A 179 -17.26 -4.54 19.66
N GLY A 180 -18.18 -4.99 18.80
CA GLY A 180 -19.20 -5.98 19.13
C GLY A 180 -18.73 -7.42 19.03
N ASP A 181 -17.74 -7.70 18.17
CA ASP A 181 -17.08 -9.01 18.06
C ASP A 181 -15.57 -8.83 17.83
N PRO A 182 -14.80 -8.47 18.88
CA PRO A 182 -13.36 -8.22 18.77
C PRO A 182 -12.56 -9.44 18.30
N ALA A 183 -13.06 -10.66 18.53
CA ALA A 183 -12.41 -11.88 18.09
C ALA A 183 -12.55 -12.08 16.58
N LEU A 184 -13.75 -11.89 16.03
CA LEU A 184 -13.95 -11.87 14.57
C LEU A 184 -13.13 -10.78 13.90
N TRP A 185 -13.10 -9.59 14.50
CA TRP A 185 -12.31 -8.47 14.00
C TRP A 185 -10.81 -8.76 13.96
N ALA A 186 -10.26 -9.32 15.04
CA ALA A 186 -8.85 -9.71 15.10
C ALA A 186 -8.50 -10.74 14.02
N ASP A 187 -9.34 -11.77 13.85
CA ASP A 187 -9.12 -12.81 12.84
C ASP A 187 -9.24 -12.27 11.40
N LEU A 188 -10.13 -11.30 11.16
CA LEU A 188 -10.23 -10.61 9.88
C LEU A 188 -8.95 -9.83 9.58
N LEU A 189 -8.48 -9.02 10.51
CA LEU A 189 -7.25 -8.24 10.32
C LEU A 189 -6.02 -9.12 10.17
N ASP A 190 -5.95 -10.24 10.90
CA ASP A 190 -4.83 -11.17 10.84
C ASP A 190 -4.68 -11.79 9.44
N ARG A 191 -5.80 -12.23 8.83
CA ARG A 191 -5.84 -12.74 7.45
C ARG A 191 -5.48 -11.67 6.42
N LEU A 192 -6.00 -10.45 6.59
CA LEU A 192 -5.69 -9.34 5.69
C LEU A 192 -4.22 -8.94 5.81
N ALA A 193 -3.63 -8.99 7.00
CA ALA A 193 -2.20 -8.77 7.19
C ALA A 193 -1.37 -9.82 6.44
N ASP A 194 -1.76 -11.10 6.43
CA ASP A 194 -1.07 -12.14 5.67
C ASP A 194 -1.15 -11.90 4.15
N ILE A 195 -2.34 -11.60 3.64
CA ILE A 195 -2.55 -11.27 2.21
C ILE A 195 -1.73 -10.04 1.81
N THR A 196 -1.80 -8.98 2.59
CA THR A 196 -1.04 -7.74 2.36
C THR A 196 0.47 -8.01 2.41
N SER A 197 0.94 -8.80 3.36
CA SER A 197 2.35 -9.18 3.49
C SER A 197 2.83 -9.95 2.26
N ALA A 198 2.08 -10.97 1.82
CA ALA A 198 2.39 -11.75 0.62
C ALA A 198 2.47 -10.85 -0.62
N PHE A 199 1.53 -9.91 -0.76
CA PHE A 199 1.50 -8.98 -1.89
C PHE A 199 2.70 -8.02 -1.90
N LEU A 200 3.12 -7.50 -0.73
CA LEU A 200 4.32 -6.67 -0.63
C LEU A 200 5.59 -7.47 -0.91
N LYS A 201 5.69 -8.72 -0.43
CA LYS A 201 6.84 -9.60 -0.71
C LYS A 201 7.04 -9.80 -2.21
N VAL A 202 5.97 -10.12 -2.95
CA VAL A 202 6.01 -10.24 -4.42
C VAL A 202 6.58 -8.99 -5.06
N GLN A 203 6.14 -7.79 -4.63
CA GLN A 203 6.62 -6.53 -5.20
C GLN A 203 8.11 -6.28 -4.89
N ILE A 204 8.55 -6.53 -3.66
CA ILE A 204 9.94 -6.35 -3.24
C ILE A 204 10.85 -7.32 -3.97
N GLU A 205 10.45 -8.58 -4.08
CA GLU A 205 11.18 -9.64 -4.79
C GLU A 205 11.32 -9.32 -6.27
N ALA A 206 10.27 -8.76 -6.89
CA ALA A 206 10.29 -8.32 -8.28
C ALA A 206 11.15 -7.07 -8.53
N GLY A 207 11.44 -6.26 -7.50
CA GLY A 207 12.40 -5.15 -7.60
C GLY A 207 11.94 -3.80 -7.04
N ALA A 208 10.82 -3.74 -6.31
CA ALA A 208 10.47 -2.52 -5.58
C ALA A 208 11.57 -2.18 -4.54
N GLY A 209 12.05 -0.93 -4.59
CA GLY A 209 13.14 -0.43 -3.72
C GLY A 209 12.65 0.19 -2.41
N ALA A 210 11.35 0.44 -2.29
CA ALA A 210 10.65 0.84 -1.07
C ALA A 210 9.21 0.35 -1.14
N VAL A 211 8.51 0.29 -0.01
CA VAL A 211 7.08 -0.05 0.05
C VAL A 211 6.28 0.93 0.88
N GLN A 212 5.04 1.18 0.48
CA GLN A 212 4.08 2.00 1.24
C GLN A 212 2.83 1.22 1.63
N LEU A 213 2.48 1.27 2.91
CA LEU A 213 1.22 0.77 3.45
C LEU A 213 0.22 1.93 3.58
N PHE A 214 -0.88 1.86 2.83
CA PHE A 214 -1.93 2.87 2.81
C PHE A 214 -3.04 2.51 3.80
N ASP A 215 -3.10 3.19 4.93
CA ASP A 215 -4.18 3.11 5.91
C ASP A 215 -5.12 4.33 5.82
N SER A 216 -5.75 4.47 4.66
CA SER A 216 -6.50 5.67 4.24
C SER A 216 -7.66 6.03 5.18
N TRP A 217 -8.24 5.05 5.89
CA TRP A 217 -9.43 5.23 6.71
C TRP A 217 -9.16 5.27 8.21
N VAL A 218 -7.93 5.01 8.66
CA VAL A 218 -7.64 4.80 10.09
C VAL A 218 -7.77 6.05 10.95
N GLY A 219 -7.72 7.24 10.34
CA GLY A 219 -8.05 8.49 11.02
C GLY A 219 -9.49 8.57 11.55
N ALA A 220 -10.34 7.59 11.25
CA ALA A 220 -11.65 7.43 11.86
C ALA A 220 -11.62 6.88 13.32
N LEU A 221 -10.45 6.45 13.81
CA LEU A 221 -10.28 5.83 15.13
C LEU A 221 -9.62 6.76 16.15
N ALA A 222 -9.99 6.58 17.41
CA ALA A 222 -9.25 7.16 18.53
C ALA A 222 -7.93 6.39 18.77
N PRO A 223 -6.90 7.01 19.37
CA PRO A 223 -5.61 6.36 19.60
C PRO A 223 -5.69 5.04 20.38
N ALA A 224 -6.60 4.93 21.35
CA ALA A 224 -6.78 3.72 22.14
C ALA A 224 -7.33 2.54 21.29
N ASP A 225 -8.25 2.83 20.37
CA ASP A 225 -8.82 1.82 19.48
C ASP A 225 -7.80 1.40 18.42
N TYR A 226 -7.05 2.36 17.86
CA TYR A 226 -5.98 2.06 16.92
C TYR A 226 -4.93 1.11 17.54
N ARG A 227 -4.39 1.46 18.71
CA ARG A 227 -3.36 0.65 19.37
C ARG A 227 -3.86 -0.75 19.72
N ARG A 228 -5.09 -0.86 20.21
CA ARG A 228 -5.66 -2.15 20.64
C ARG A 228 -6.05 -3.04 19.46
N SER A 229 -6.67 -2.45 18.44
CA SER A 229 -7.46 -3.20 17.45
C SER A 229 -6.94 -3.10 16.02
N VAL A 230 -5.91 -2.29 15.73
CA VAL A 230 -5.39 -2.10 14.36
C VAL A 230 -3.88 -2.22 14.28
N LEU A 231 -3.14 -1.52 15.16
CA LEU A 231 -1.67 -1.47 15.16
C LEU A 231 -1.03 -2.87 15.03
N PRO A 232 -1.47 -3.92 15.76
CA PRO A 232 -0.85 -5.25 15.66
C PRO A 232 -0.85 -5.82 14.24
N ALA A 233 -1.88 -5.56 13.44
CA ALA A 233 -1.98 -6.05 12.08
C ALA A 233 -1.05 -5.28 11.12
N SER A 234 -0.93 -3.95 11.28
CA SER A 234 0.06 -3.17 10.52
C SER A 234 1.49 -3.55 10.90
N ALA A 235 1.74 -3.82 12.19
CA ALA A 235 3.04 -4.32 12.65
C ALA A 235 3.39 -5.68 12.05
N LYS A 236 2.44 -6.62 12.05
CA LYS A 236 2.59 -7.93 11.37
C LYS A 236 3.00 -7.76 9.90
N VAL A 237 2.40 -6.81 9.18
CA VAL A 237 2.76 -6.51 7.79
C VAL A 237 4.20 -6.01 7.66
N PHE A 238 4.61 -5.03 8.47
CA PHE A 238 5.96 -4.46 8.40
C PHE A 238 7.05 -5.44 8.86
N ASP A 239 6.77 -6.26 9.87
CA ASP A 239 7.66 -7.31 10.35
C ASP A 239 7.88 -8.38 9.30
N ALA A 240 6.81 -8.78 8.58
CA ALA A 240 6.87 -9.79 7.54
C ALA A 240 7.78 -9.40 6.36
N VAL A 241 8.04 -8.10 6.16
CA VAL A 241 8.92 -7.58 5.10
C VAL A 241 10.21 -6.95 5.62
N ALA A 242 10.42 -6.92 6.94
CA ALA A 242 11.58 -6.26 7.56
C ALA A 242 12.92 -6.83 7.06
N ALA A 243 13.01 -8.15 6.87
CA ALA A 243 14.22 -8.84 6.44
C ALA A 243 14.70 -8.45 5.03
N TYR A 244 13.84 -7.86 4.19
CA TYR A 244 14.24 -7.41 2.86
C TYR A 244 15.04 -6.09 2.89
N GLY A 245 15.03 -5.37 4.01
CA GLY A 245 15.84 -4.15 4.19
C GLY A 245 15.43 -2.95 3.32
N VAL A 246 14.27 -3.01 2.65
CA VAL A 246 13.74 -1.86 1.89
C VAL A 246 13.02 -0.90 2.84
N PRO A 247 13.05 0.43 2.60
CA PRO A 247 12.28 1.37 3.41
C PRO A 247 10.78 1.11 3.37
N ARG A 248 10.16 1.14 4.55
CA ARG A 248 8.73 0.92 4.78
C ARG A 248 8.05 2.21 5.19
N ILE A 249 7.07 2.63 4.41
CA ILE A 249 6.34 3.90 4.58
C ILE A 249 4.93 3.58 5.09
N HIS A 250 4.47 4.26 6.13
CA HIS A 250 3.11 4.13 6.64
C HIS A 250 2.37 5.45 6.47
N PHE A 251 1.29 5.45 5.70
CA PHE A 251 0.52 6.66 5.42
C PHE A 251 -0.96 6.46 5.68
N GLY A 252 -1.60 7.46 6.28
CA GLY A 252 -3.04 7.53 6.45
C GLY A 252 -3.50 9.00 6.41
N VAL A 253 -4.81 9.21 6.35
CA VAL A 253 -5.43 10.53 6.35
C VAL A 253 -6.25 10.71 7.62
N GLY A 254 -6.19 11.89 8.23
CA GLY A 254 -6.80 12.17 9.52
C GLY A 254 -6.03 11.55 10.68
N THR A 255 -4.73 11.28 10.53
CA THR A 255 -3.93 10.46 11.45
C THR A 255 -3.05 11.27 12.40
N GLY A 256 -3.27 12.58 12.54
CA GLY A 256 -2.43 13.44 13.37
C GLY A 256 -2.22 12.95 14.81
N GLU A 257 -3.25 12.38 15.44
CA GLU A 257 -3.17 11.81 16.80
C GLU A 257 -2.63 10.35 16.81
N LEU A 258 -2.41 9.76 15.64
CA LEU A 258 -1.94 8.39 15.46
C LEU A 258 -0.49 8.31 14.98
N LEU A 259 0.15 9.44 14.62
CA LEU A 259 1.48 9.46 13.98
C LEU A 259 2.55 8.67 14.75
N GLY A 260 2.65 8.86 16.07
CA GLY A 260 3.59 8.09 16.91
C GLY A 260 3.29 6.59 16.89
N ALA A 261 2.01 6.21 17.05
CA ALA A 261 1.58 4.82 17.01
C ALA A 261 1.75 4.16 15.63
N MET A 262 1.62 4.94 14.54
CA MET A 262 1.92 4.47 13.18
C MET A 262 3.40 4.22 12.96
N GLY A 263 4.28 5.00 13.61
CA GLY A 263 5.73 4.75 13.68
C GLY A 263 6.07 3.53 14.53
N GLU A 264 5.43 3.38 15.69
CA GLU A 264 5.55 2.21 16.60
C GLU A 264 5.25 0.88 15.88
N ALA A 265 4.43 0.89 14.82
CA ALA A 265 4.14 -0.29 14.01
C ALA A 265 5.33 -0.81 13.18
N GLY A 266 6.48 -0.13 13.17
CA GLY A 266 7.69 -0.59 12.46
C GLY A 266 7.93 0.10 11.12
N ALA A 267 7.34 1.28 10.89
CA ALA A 267 7.59 2.10 9.71
C ALA A 267 8.93 2.85 9.83
N ASP A 268 9.68 2.92 8.73
CA ASP A 268 10.91 3.73 8.64
C ASP A 268 10.57 5.20 8.32
N VAL A 269 9.45 5.41 7.61
CA VAL A 269 8.91 6.72 7.26
C VAL A 269 7.42 6.77 7.61
N VAL A 270 7.01 7.79 8.37
CA VAL A 270 5.60 8.07 8.64
C VAL A 270 5.13 9.20 7.72
N GLY A 271 4.14 8.90 6.89
CA GLY A 271 3.50 9.87 6.02
C GLY A 271 2.51 10.74 6.82
N VAL A 272 2.58 12.06 6.60
CA VAL A 272 1.83 13.07 7.34
C VAL A 272 0.83 13.74 6.40
N ASP A 273 -0.43 13.87 6.81
CA ASP A 273 -1.42 14.63 6.04
C ASP A 273 -1.28 16.16 6.24
N TRP A 274 -1.96 16.94 5.39
CA TRP A 274 -1.82 18.39 5.34
C TRP A 274 -2.35 19.15 6.58
N ARG A 275 -3.02 18.48 7.52
CA ARG A 275 -3.65 19.11 8.69
C ARG A 275 -2.67 19.32 9.83
N VAL A 276 -1.53 18.63 9.82
CA VAL A 276 -0.52 18.70 10.87
C VAL A 276 0.74 19.40 10.33
N PRO A 277 1.18 20.51 10.94
CA PRO A 277 2.48 21.11 10.63
C PRO A 277 3.63 20.09 10.76
N LEU A 278 4.62 20.15 9.87
CA LEU A 278 5.67 19.13 9.79
C LEU A 278 6.57 19.08 11.04
N ASP A 279 6.80 20.22 11.70
CA ASP A 279 7.54 20.31 12.97
C ASP A 279 6.81 19.60 14.12
N GLU A 280 5.49 19.79 14.21
CA GLU A 280 4.65 19.09 15.17
C GLU A 280 4.53 17.59 14.85
N ALA A 281 4.43 17.23 13.57
CA ALA A 281 4.42 15.85 13.13
C ALA A 281 5.73 15.13 13.50
N ALA A 282 6.88 15.76 13.25
CA ALA A 282 8.19 15.23 13.64
C ALA A 282 8.26 14.99 15.16
N ARG A 283 7.80 15.95 15.96
CA ARG A 283 7.72 15.82 17.44
C ARG A 283 6.84 14.65 17.89
N ARG A 284 5.73 14.39 17.18
CA ARG A 284 4.79 13.30 17.52
C ARG A 284 5.29 11.92 17.10
N VAL A 285 6.03 11.83 16.00
CA VAL A 285 6.59 10.56 15.50
C VAL A 285 7.73 10.08 16.40
N GLY A 286 8.61 10.99 16.82
CA GLY A 286 9.81 10.66 17.61
C GLY A 286 11.09 10.76 16.79
#